data_AF-A0A371JNE1-F1
#
_entry.id   AF-A0A371JNE1-F1
#
_cell.length_a   1.000
_cell.length_b   1.000
_cell.length_c   1.000
_cell.angle_alpha   90.00
_cell.angle_beta   90.00
_cell.angle_gamma   90.00
#
_symmetry.space_group_name_H-M   'P 1'
#
loop_
_entity.id
_entity.type
_entity.pdbx_description
1 polymer ?
#
loop_
_entity_poly.entity_id
_entity_poly.type
_entity_poly.pdbx_seq_one_letter_code
_entity_poly.pdbx_strand_id
1 'polypeptide(L)'
;MAHEHKLEIFRGLLKFKSNTQKIWGVLVFLTIVTAVEVGLGISKPRFLTHNYFIGMKLLNWIFIILTLVKAYYIAWDFMHLRDEKSSLRRAIVWTPIFLICYLIFILLFEADYIYNVFKDGFLAWNF
;
A
#
# COMPACT_ATOMS: atom_id res chain seq x y z
N MET A 1 -38.79 5.06 3.85
CA MET A 1 -38.11 6.01 2.93
C MET A 1 -36.84 5.34 2.45
N ALA A 2 -36.71 5.11 1.15
CA ALA A 2 -35.67 4.28 0.55
C ALA A 2 -34.29 4.93 0.72
N HIS A 3 -33.38 4.25 1.41
CA HIS A 3 -31.98 4.66 1.47
C HIS A 3 -31.33 4.36 0.12
N GLU A 4 -31.10 5.42 -0.66
CA GLU A 4 -30.31 5.34 -1.90
C GLU A 4 -28.89 4.88 -1.60
N HIS A 5 -28.62 3.62 -1.95
CA HIS A 5 -27.31 3.01 -1.85
C HIS A 5 -26.40 3.64 -2.91
N LYS A 6 -25.58 4.62 -2.51
CA LYS A 6 -24.75 5.43 -3.42
C LYS A 6 -23.62 4.59 -4.03
N LEU A 7 -23.90 3.98 -5.19
CA LEU A 7 -23.03 3.10 -5.96
C LEU A 7 -22.06 3.90 -6.86
N GLU A 8 -21.28 4.80 -6.27
CA GLU A 8 -20.30 5.60 -7.02
C GLU A 8 -18.87 5.13 -6.73
N ILE A 9 -18.09 4.92 -7.80
CA ILE A 9 -16.62 4.82 -7.81
C ILE A 9 -16.10 5.98 -8.67
N PHE A 10 -14.90 6.51 -8.38
CA PHE A 10 -14.30 7.67 -9.07
C PHE A 10 -15.16 8.94 -9.03
N ARG A 11 -15.55 9.42 -7.83
CA ARG A 11 -16.27 10.71 -7.68
C ARG A 11 -17.51 10.86 -8.61
N GLY A 12 -18.17 9.75 -9.00
CA GLY A 12 -19.42 9.78 -9.78
C GLY A 12 -19.28 9.53 -11.30
N LEU A 13 -18.11 9.17 -11.83
CA LEU A 13 -17.91 8.96 -13.28
C LEU A 13 -18.51 7.66 -13.83
N LEU A 14 -18.70 6.63 -13.00
CA LEU A 14 -19.34 5.38 -13.40
C LEU A 14 -20.44 5.02 -12.40
N LYS A 15 -21.70 5.17 -12.82
CA LYS A 15 -22.88 4.71 -12.07
C LYS A 15 -23.18 3.27 -12.46
N PHE A 16 -23.06 2.35 -11.50
CA PHE A 16 -23.35 0.94 -11.72
C PHE A 16 -24.79 0.62 -11.33
N LYS A 17 -25.49 -0.13 -12.20
CA LYS A 17 -26.88 -0.53 -11.95
C LYS A 17 -26.98 -1.68 -10.93
N SER A 18 -25.90 -2.43 -10.72
CA SER A 18 -25.83 -3.55 -9.77
C SER A 18 -24.47 -3.68 -9.07
N ASN A 19 -24.47 -4.33 -7.89
CA ASN A 19 -23.25 -4.67 -7.15
C ASN A 19 -22.29 -5.56 -7.97
N THR A 20 -22.83 -6.48 -8.77
CA THR A 20 -22.04 -7.36 -9.65
C THR A 20 -21.29 -6.58 -10.73
N GLN A 21 -21.93 -5.58 -11.33
CA GLN A 21 -21.29 -4.74 -12.35
C GLN A 21 -20.17 -3.87 -11.76
N LYS A 22 -20.36 -3.41 -10.52
CA LYS A 22 -19.35 -2.66 -9.77
C LYS A 22 -18.11 -3.53 -9.48
N ILE A 23 -18.32 -4.75 -9.00
CA ILE A 23 -17.21 -5.71 -8.75
C ILE A 23 -16.44 -5.98 -10.04
N TRP A 24 -17.12 -6.22 -11.15
CA TRP A 24 -16.47 -6.49 -12.43
C TRP A 24 -15.68 -5.28 -12.95
N GLY A 25 -16.20 -4.07 -12.78
CA GLY A 25 -15.49 -2.83 -13.12
C GLY A 25 -14.22 -2.63 -12.29
N VAL A 26 -14.26 -2.90 -10.98
CA VAL A 26 -13.08 -2.79 -10.10
C VAL A 26 -12.06 -3.87 -10.41
N LEU A 27 -12.51 -5.10 -10.70
CA LEU A 27 -11.63 -6.19 -11.10
C LEU A 27 -10.84 -5.83 -12.35
N VAL A 28 -11.51 -5.36 -13.41
CA VAL A 28 -10.83 -4.96 -14.66
C VAL A 28 -9.84 -3.82 -14.41
N PHE A 29 -10.22 -2.83 -13.61
CA PHE A 29 -9.32 -1.74 -13.22
C PHE A 29 -8.06 -2.27 -12.51
N LEU A 30 -8.22 -3.15 -11.52
CA LEU A 30 -7.12 -3.75 -10.77
C LEU A 30 -6.23 -4.63 -11.65
N THR A 31 -6.81 -5.36 -12.60
CA THR A 31 -6.05 -6.13 -13.60
C THR A 31 -5.17 -5.22 -14.45
N ILE A 32 -5.71 -4.09 -14.94
CA ILE A 32 -4.94 -3.12 -15.74
C ILE A 32 -3.81 -2.53 -14.90
N VAL A 33 -4.09 -2.06 -13.68
CA VAL A 33 -3.08 -1.51 -12.77
C VAL A 33 -1.97 -2.53 -12.51
N THR A 34 -2.33 -3.80 -12.29
CA THR A 34 -1.36 -4.87 -12.06
C THR A 34 -0.55 -5.20 -13.32
N ALA A 35 -1.18 -5.21 -14.50
CA ALA A 35 -0.47 -5.42 -15.76
C ALA A 35 0.54 -4.31 -16.03
N VAL A 36 0.18 -3.04 -15.75
CA VAL A 36 1.10 -1.90 -15.84
C VAL A 36 2.27 -2.08 -14.87
N GLU A 37 2.02 -2.49 -13.63
CA GLU A 37 3.05 -2.70 -12.62
C GLU A 37 4.04 -3.80 -13.03
N VAL A 38 3.53 -4.94 -13.51
CA VAL A 38 4.38 -6.03 -14.04
C VAL A 38 5.14 -5.58 -15.29
N GLY A 39 4.49 -4.85 -16.20
CA GLY A 39 5.12 -4.33 -17.41
C GLY A 39 6.26 -3.35 -17.11
N LEU A 40 6.06 -2.46 -16.13
CA LEU A 40 7.10 -1.56 -15.62
C LEU A 40 8.22 -2.33 -14.89
N GLY A 41 7.86 -3.40 -14.16
CA GLY A 41 8.80 -4.29 -13.48
C GLY A 41 9.70 -5.09 -14.41
N ILE A 42 9.19 -5.50 -15.58
CA ILE A 42 9.98 -6.19 -16.61
C ILE A 42 10.82 -5.19 -17.40
N SER A 43 10.21 -4.11 -17.87
CA SER A 43 10.87 -3.16 -18.77
C SER A 43 11.94 -2.32 -18.09
N LYS A 44 11.82 -2.11 -16.76
CA LYS A 44 12.73 -1.31 -15.90
C LYS A 44 13.38 -0.13 -16.64
N PRO A 45 12.57 0.80 -17.17
CA PRO A 45 13.07 1.85 -18.05
C PRO A 45 14.18 2.67 -17.36
N ARG A 46 15.21 3.03 -18.13
CA ARG A 46 16.41 3.70 -17.60
C ARG A 46 16.07 4.98 -16.85
N PHE A 47 15.10 5.76 -17.32
CA PHE A 47 14.64 6.99 -16.68
C PHE A 47 14.11 6.78 -15.25
N LEU A 48 13.41 5.67 -14.99
CA LEU A 48 12.87 5.34 -13.66
C LEU A 48 13.90 4.67 -12.74
N THR A 49 15.00 4.19 -13.31
CA THR A 49 16.07 3.47 -12.61
C THR A 49 17.25 4.37 -12.24
N HIS A 50 17.54 5.40 -13.05
CA HIS A 50 18.66 6.33 -12.85
C HIS A 50 18.28 7.58 -12.06
N ASN A 51 16.98 7.83 -11.90
CA ASN A 51 16.47 8.91 -11.08
C ASN A 51 16.18 8.37 -9.67
N TYR A 52 16.93 8.89 -8.70
CA TYR A 52 16.79 8.55 -7.30
C TYR A 52 16.00 9.64 -6.59
N PHE A 53 14.98 9.22 -5.85
CA PHE A 53 14.16 10.09 -5.02
C PHE A 53 14.18 9.55 -3.59
N ILE A 54 14.63 10.37 -2.63
CA ILE A 54 14.76 9.99 -1.21
C ILE A 54 15.54 8.66 -1.06
N GLY A 55 16.71 8.58 -1.69
CA GLY A 55 17.61 7.41 -1.58
C GLY A 55 17.16 6.14 -2.31
N MET A 56 15.97 6.10 -2.92
CA MET A 56 15.46 4.96 -3.67
C MET A 56 15.16 5.32 -5.13
N LYS A 57 15.20 4.32 -6.01
CA LYS A 57 14.85 4.49 -7.42
C LYS A 57 13.39 4.94 -7.56
N LEU A 58 13.08 5.86 -8.48
CA LEU A 58 11.70 6.27 -8.77
C LEU A 58 10.79 5.09 -9.08
N LEU A 59 11.32 4.02 -9.69
CA LEU A 59 10.59 2.78 -9.91
C LEU A 59 10.01 2.23 -8.60
N ASN A 60 10.78 2.17 -7.52
CA ASN A 60 10.32 1.63 -6.24
C ASN A 60 9.17 2.48 -5.65
N TRP A 61 9.26 3.80 -5.80
CA TRP A 61 8.18 4.70 -5.38
C TRP A 61 6.88 4.43 -6.12
N ILE A 62 6.94 4.24 -7.43
CA ILE A 62 5.78 3.88 -8.25
C ILE A 62 5.17 2.56 -7.77
N PHE A 63 6.00 1.55 -7.51
CA PHE A 63 5.53 0.24 -7.01
C PHE A 63 4.83 0.37 -5.65
N ILE A 64 5.39 1.11 -4.70
CA ILE A 64 4.79 1.32 -3.38
C ILE A 64 3.42 2.00 -3.53
N ILE A 65 3.34 3.07 -4.33
CA ILE A 65 2.10 3.83 -4.54
C ILE A 65 1.04 2.95 -5.23
N LEU A 66 1.39 2.25 -6.32
CA LEU A 66 0.47 1.37 -7.03
C LEU A 66 -0.02 0.23 -6.12
N THR A 67 0.84 -0.30 -5.26
CA THR A 67 0.48 -1.33 -4.28
C THR A 67 -0.52 -0.80 -3.26
N LEU A 68 -0.31 0.39 -2.70
CA LEU A 68 -1.25 1.02 -1.78
C LEU A 68 -2.60 1.32 -2.43
N VAL A 69 -2.59 1.81 -3.68
CA VAL A 69 -3.81 2.06 -4.46
C VAL A 69 -4.59 0.76 -4.66
N LYS A 70 -3.92 -0.32 -5.07
CA LYS A 70 -4.56 -1.64 -5.21
C LYS A 70 -5.15 -2.12 -3.88
N ALA A 71 -4.38 -2.05 -2.80
CA ALA A 71 -4.83 -2.47 -1.47
C ALA A 71 -6.08 -1.69 -1.03
N TYR A 72 -6.12 -0.38 -1.29
CA TYR A 72 -7.30 0.45 -1.01
C TYR A 72 -8.54 -0.05 -1.76
N TYR A 73 -8.45 -0.23 -3.08
CA TYR A 73 -9.60 -0.70 -3.88
C TYR A 73 -10.03 -2.12 -3.50
N ILE A 74 -9.09 -3.02 -3.17
CA ILE A 74 -9.43 -4.37 -2.70
C ILE A 74 -10.19 -4.30 -1.37
N ALA A 75 -9.68 -3.55 -0.40
CA ALA A 75 -10.28 -3.40 0.91
C ALA A 75 -11.67 -2.75 0.82
N TRP A 76 -11.83 -1.70 0.01
CA TRP A 76 -13.10 -1.01 -0.12
C TRP A 76 -14.16 -1.82 -0.88
N ASP A 77 -13.80 -2.42 -2.01
CA ASP A 77 -14.77 -3.02 -2.93
C ASP A 77 -14.92 -4.53 -2.79
N PHE A 78 -13.86 -5.30 -2.53
CA PHE A 78 -13.99 -6.76 -2.34
C PHE A 78 -14.32 -7.12 -0.89
N MET A 79 -13.70 -6.44 0.07
CA MET A 79 -13.98 -6.68 1.50
C MET A 79 -15.19 -5.88 2.01
N HIS A 80 -15.92 -5.18 1.12
CA HIS A 80 -17.12 -4.41 1.42
C HIS A 80 -16.97 -3.37 2.55
N LEU A 81 -15.75 -2.95 2.86
CA LEU A 81 -15.48 -2.03 3.99
C LEU A 81 -16.12 -0.65 3.84
N ARG A 82 -16.60 -0.31 2.64
CA ARG A 82 -17.32 0.93 2.37
C ARG A 82 -18.68 0.99 3.04
N ASP A 83 -19.42 -0.11 2.98
CA ASP A 83 -20.82 -0.17 3.38
C ASP A 83 -20.96 -0.66 4.85
N GLU A 84 -19.80 -0.83 5.53
CA GLU A 84 -19.68 -1.27 6.92
C GLU A 84 -19.63 -0.11 7.94
N LYS A 85 -19.85 -0.43 9.22
CA LYS A 85 -19.79 0.57 10.29
C LYS A 85 -18.40 1.23 10.34
N SER A 86 -18.39 2.55 10.54
CA SER A 86 -17.16 3.35 10.61
C SER A 86 -16.17 2.86 11.68
N SER A 87 -16.67 2.21 12.75
CA SER A 87 -15.84 1.55 13.76
C SER A 87 -15.06 0.36 13.19
N LEU A 88 -15.73 -0.53 12.46
CA LEU A 88 -15.11 -1.72 11.86
C LEU A 88 -14.05 -1.33 10.84
N ARG A 89 -14.38 -0.37 9.96
CA ARG A 89 -13.44 0.17 8.97
C ARG A 89 -12.18 0.74 9.62
N ARG A 90 -12.33 1.50 10.73
CA ARG A 90 -11.18 2.03 11.46
C ARG A 90 -10.35 0.93 12.08
N ALA A 91 -10.95 -0.07 12.72
CA ALA A 91 -10.21 -1.19 13.29
C ALA A 91 -9.35 -1.90 12.23
N ILE A 92 -9.91 -2.19 11.06
CA ILE A 92 -9.21 -2.92 10.00
C ILE A 92 -8.10 -2.09 9.35
N VAL A 93 -8.29 -0.78 9.17
CA VAL A 93 -7.28 0.09 8.54
C VAL A 93 -6.20 0.52 9.52
N TRP A 94 -6.55 0.88 10.76
CA TRP A 94 -5.59 1.36 11.75
C TRP A 94 -4.69 0.27 12.30
N THR A 95 -5.18 -0.97 12.43
CA THR A 95 -4.36 -2.08 12.93
C THR A 95 -3.08 -2.31 12.12
N PRO A 96 -3.11 -2.50 10.80
CA PRO A 96 -1.89 -2.69 10.00
C PRO A 96 -1.02 -1.43 9.96
N ILE A 97 -1.60 -0.23 9.95
CA ILE A 97 -0.83 1.02 9.99
C ILE A 97 -0.05 1.11 11.30
N PHE A 98 -0.73 0.89 12.43
CA PHE A 98 -0.11 0.87 13.75
C PHE A 98 0.99 -0.20 13.82
N LEU A 99 0.71 -1.41 13.33
CA LEU A 99 1.66 -2.51 13.32
C LEU A 99 2.92 -2.18 12.52
N ILE A 100 2.79 -1.61 11.31
CA ILE A 100 3.94 -1.24 10.48
C ILE A 100 4.77 -0.14 11.15
N CYS A 101 4.12 0.90 11.67
CA CYS A 101 4.83 1.98 12.38
C CYS A 101 5.55 1.44 13.63
N TYR A 102 4.90 0.57 14.39
CA TYR A 102 5.47 -0.05 15.58
C TYR A 102 6.64 -0.98 15.26
N LEU A 103 6.54 -1.75 14.17
CA LEU A 103 7.62 -2.61 13.70
C LEU A 103 8.85 -1.79 13.28
N ILE A 104 8.64 -0.70 12.52
CA ILE A 104 9.73 0.20 12.14
C ILE A 104 10.38 0.81 13.39
N PHE A 105 9.58 1.21 14.37
CA PHE A 105 10.09 1.74 15.63
C PHE A 105 10.98 0.73 16.38
N ILE A 106 10.51 -0.51 16.57
CA ILE A 106 11.31 -1.54 17.24
C ILE A 106 12.61 -1.82 16.48
N LEU A 107 12.55 -1.97 15.15
CA LEU A 107 13.74 -2.28 14.36
C LEU A 107 14.78 -1.16 14.43
N LEU A 108 14.35 0.10 14.41
CA LEU A 108 15.27 1.24 14.56
C LEU A 108 15.85 1.32 15.97
N PHE A 109 15.04 1.05 17.00
CA PHE A 109 15.49 1.07 18.39
C PHE A 109 16.50 -0.05 18.68
N GLU A 110 16.22 -1.28 18.23
CA GLU A 110 17.17 -2.38 18.34
C GLU A 110 18.45 -2.13 17.53
N ALA A 111 18.33 -1.59 16.31
CA ALA A 111 19.51 -1.28 15.49
C ALA A 111 20.41 -0.25 16.18
N ASP A 112 19.84 0.78 16.80
CA ASP A 112 20.59 1.77 17.58
C ASP A 112 21.25 1.16 18.82
N TYR A 113 20.52 0.33 19.57
CA TYR A 113 21.06 -0.39 20.72
C TYR A 113 22.26 -1.28 20.33
N ILE A 114 22.10 -2.08 19.29
CA ILE A 114 23.14 -2.96 18.75
C ILE A 114 24.34 -2.12 18.28
N TYR A 115 24.10 -1.02 17.57
CA TYR A 115 25.17 -0.12 17.11
C TYR A 115 25.98 0.45 18.28
N ASN A 116 25.34 0.91 19.35
CA ASN A 116 26.03 1.43 20.53
C ASN A 116 26.83 0.34 21.26
N VAL A 117 26.28 -0.88 21.37
CA VAL A 117 27.02 -2.03 21.94
C VAL A 117 28.26 -2.38 21.10
N PHE A 118 28.16 -2.36 19.77
CA PHE A 118 29.31 -2.59 18.89
C PHE A 118 30.36 -1.47 18.96
N LYS A 119 29.94 -0.23 19.20
CA LYS A 119 30.81 0.94 19.26
C LYS A 119 31.55 1.06 20.60
N ASP A 120 30.84 0.82 21.71
CA ASP A 120 31.37 1.00 23.07
C ASP A 120 31.87 -0.32 23.68
N GLY A 121 31.48 -1.46 23.09
CA GLY A 121 31.99 -2.77 23.45
C GLY A 121 33.42 -2.96 22.98
N PHE A 122 34.30 -3.38 23.90
CA PHE A 122 35.66 -3.80 23.61
C PHE A 122 35.66 -5.06 22.71
N LEU A 123 35.39 -4.90 21.42
CA LEU A 123 35.84 -5.86 20.43
C LEU A 123 37.35 -5.74 20.38
N ALA A 124 38.03 -6.64 21.09
CA ALA A 124 39.45 -6.90 20.88
C ALA A 124 39.61 -7.29 19.41
N TRP A 125 39.88 -6.29 18.57
CA TRP A 125 40.40 -6.50 17.23
C TRP A 125 41.77 -7.15 17.42
N ASN A 126 41.79 -8.47 17.51
CA ASN A 126 43.01 -9.23 17.33
C ASN A 126 43.39 -9.08 15.86
N PHE A 127 44.25 -8.09 15.60
CA PHE A 127 44.97 -7.94 14.34
C PHE A 127 45.91 -9.13 14.14
#